data_AF-A0A9D4FKT5-F1
#
_entry.id   AF-A0A9D4FKT5-F1
#
_cell.length_a   1.000
_cell.length_b   1.000
_cell.length_c   1.000
_cell.angle_alpha   90.00
_cell.angle_beta   90.00
_cell.angle_gamma   90.00
#
_symmetry.space_group_name_H-M   'P 1'
#
loop_
_entity.id
_entity.type
_entity.pdbx_description
1 polymer ?
#
loop_
_entity_poly.entity_id
_entity_poly.type
_entity_poly.pdbx_seq_one_letter_code
_entity_poly.pdbx_strand_id
1 'polypeptide(L)'
;MSSKEKGKLAMQVGRLYGSNRWADKPAHIYLTGLKKGRQLYQEMVNKNSGFENYLIDVAEKTHVELFPLDRIVYLSPDSCTPPPS
;
A
#
# COMPACT_ATOMS: atom_id res chain seq x y z
N MET A 1 -11.66 3.47 -10.78
CA MET A 1 -11.24 2.05 -10.81
C MET A 1 -12.45 1.13 -10.89
N SER A 2 -12.52 0.35 -11.96
CA SER A 2 -13.42 -0.79 -12.14
C SER A 2 -13.11 -1.92 -11.14
N SER A 3 -14.03 -2.87 -10.98
CA SER A 3 -13.82 -4.05 -10.13
C SER A 3 -12.61 -4.89 -10.56
N LYS A 4 -12.36 -5.00 -11.87
CA LYS A 4 -11.18 -5.70 -12.41
C LYS A 4 -9.87 -5.03 -12.00
N GLU A 5 -9.82 -3.71 -12.04
CA GLU A 5 -8.64 -2.94 -11.61
C GLU A 5 -8.43 -3.04 -10.09
N LYS A 6 -9.50 -3.04 -9.30
CA LYS A 6 -9.41 -3.27 -7.83
C LYS A 6 -8.83 -4.64 -7.51
N GLY A 7 -9.29 -5.69 -8.21
CA GLY A 7 -8.74 -7.04 -8.04
C GLY A 7 -7.25 -7.14 -8.43
N LYS A 8 -6.83 -6.44 -9.49
CA LYS A 8 -5.41 -6.34 -9.86
C LYS A 8 -4.59 -5.65 -8.77
N LEU A 9 -5.08 -4.52 -8.25
CA LEU A 9 -4.44 -3.79 -7.16
C LEU A 9 -4.32 -4.67 -5.91
N ALA A 10 -5.37 -5.41 -5.55
CA ALA A 10 -5.34 -6.34 -4.41
C ALA A 10 -4.23 -7.39 -4.55
N MET A 11 -4.03 -7.97 -5.74
CA MET A 11 -2.93 -8.91 -5.97
C MET A 11 -1.55 -8.24 -5.94
N GLN A 12 -1.43 -7.00 -6.40
CA GLN A 12 -0.19 -6.24 -6.31
C GLN A 12 0.21 -5.99 -4.85
N VAL A 13 -0.75 -5.69 -3.97
CA VAL A 13 -0.51 -5.55 -2.53
C VAL A 13 -0.02 -6.86 -1.90
N GLY A 14 -0.62 -8.01 -2.26
CA GLY A 14 -0.12 -9.31 -1.80
C GLY A 14 1.33 -9.58 -2.20
N ARG A 15 1.69 -9.25 -3.44
CA ARG A 15 3.08 -9.37 -3.94
C ARG A 15 4.03 -8.41 -3.23
N LEU A 16 3.62 -7.15 -3.02
CA LEU A 16 4.39 -6.15 -2.27
C LEU A 16 4.73 -6.68 -0.87
N TYR A 17 3.73 -7.18 -0.13
CA TYR A 17 3.93 -7.73 1.19
C TYR A 17 4.87 -8.94 1.18
N GLY A 18 4.65 -9.88 0.25
CA GLY A 18 5.52 -11.04 0.08
C GLY A 18 6.98 -10.65 -0.18
N SER A 19 7.21 -9.71 -1.11
CA SER A 19 8.55 -9.22 -1.42
C SER A 19 9.20 -8.51 -0.23
N ASN A 20 8.45 -7.68 0.49
CA ASN A 20 8.95 -6.94 1.64
C ASN A 20 9.31 -7.86 2.82
N ARG A 21 8.51 -8.91 3.05
CA ARG A 21 8.75 -9.90 4.12
C ARG A 21 10.09 -10.63 3.95
N TRP A 22 10.53 -10.84 2.71
CA TRP A 22 11.78 -11.54 2.39
C TRP A 22 12.92 -10.59 2.00
N ALA A 23 12.74 -9.28 2.10
CA ALA A 23 13.81 -8.32 1.82
C ALA A 23 14.86 -8.34 2.94
N ASP A 24 16.13 -8.10 2.61
CA ASP A 24 17.21 -7.98 3.61
C ASP A 24 16.94 -6.88 4.64
N LYS A 25 16.21 -5.83 4.21
CA LYS A 25 15.76 -4.72 5.04
C LYS A 25 14.28 -4.45 4.77
N PRO A 26 13.36 -5.13 5.46
CA PRO A 26 11.93 -4.92 5.30
C PRO A 26 11.55 -3.48 5.67
N ALA A 27 10.79 -2.82 4.80
CA ALA A 27 10.19 -1.53 5.09
C ALA A 27 8.93 -1.68 5.95
N HIS A 28 8.59 -0.63 6.70
CA HIS A 28 7.28 -0.55 7.34
C HIS A 28 6.25 -0.09 6.30
N ILE A 29 5.33 -0.97 5.90
CA ILE A 29 4.32 -0.69 4.88
C ILE A 29 3.09 -0.05 5.51
N TYR A 30 2.69 1.10 4.95
CA TYR A 30 1.43 1.78 5.25
C TYR A 30 0.50 1.77 4.04
N LEU A 31 -0.74 1.32 4.22
CA LEU A 31 -1.85 1.50 3.28
C LEU A 31 -2.75 2.63 3.78
N THR A 32 -2.47 3.84 3.32
CA THR A 32 -3.18 5.08 3.72
C THR A 32 -4.39 5.38 2.83
N GLY A 33 -5.35 6.17 3.31
CA GLY A 33 -6.58 6.48 2.58
C GLY A 33 -7.48 5.26 2.37
N LEU A 34 -7.23 4.16 3.09
CA LEU A 34 -7.93 2.89 2.92
C LEU A 34 -8.88 2.66 4.10
N LYS A 35 -10.18 2.84 3.84
CA LYS A 35 -11.21 2.58 4.84
C LYS A 35 -11.56 1.09 4.91
N LYS A 36 -11.42 0.50 6.11
CA LYS A 36 -11.88 -0.86 6.39
C LYS A 36 -13.37 -1.01 6.06
N GLY A 37 -13.76 -2.14 5.47
CA GLY A 37 -15.14 -2.41 5.07
C GLY A 37 -15.60 -1.78 3.73
N ARG A 38 -14.76 -0.97 3.06
CA ARG A 38 -15.03 -0.58 1.66
C ARG A 38 -14.67 -1.70 0.69
N GLN A 39 -15.25 -1.65 -0.51
CA GLN A 39 -15.06 -2.66 -1.55
C GLN A 39 -13.59 -2.98 -1.83
N LEU A 40 -12.69 -1.98 -1.85
CA LEU A 40 -11.27 -2.21 -2.10
C LEU A 40 -10.61 -3.02 -0.96
N TYR A 41 -10.94 -2.72 0.30
CA TYR A 41 -10.46 -3.50 1.44
C TYR A 41 -10.98 -4.95 1.37
N GLN A 42 -12.25 -5.13 1.04
CA GLN A 42 -12.85 -6.46 0.87
C GLN A 42 -12.16 -7.26 -0.24
N GLU A 43 -11.83 -6.64 -1.37
CA GLU A 43 -11.06 -7.28 -2.44
C GLU A 43 -9.67 -7.72 -1.94
N MET A 44 -9.00 -6.90 -1.12
CA MET A 44 -7.71 -7.28 -0.52
C MET A 44 -7.84 -8.50 0.40
N VAL A 45 -8.85 -8.54 1.27
CA VAL A 45 -9.13 -9.68 2.15
C VAL A 45 -9.47 -10.93 1.35
N ASN A 46 -10.31 -10.81 0.31
CA ASN A 46 -10.76 -11.94 -0.49
C ASN A 46 -9.65 -12.53 -1.36
N LYS A 47 -8.76 -11.68 -1.91
CA LYS A 47 -7.69 -12.11 -2.82
C LYS A 47 -6.42 -12.54 -2.11
N ASN A 48 -6.18 -12.01 -0.91
CA ASN A 48 -4.97 -12.28 -0.15
C ASN A 48 -5.35 -13.00 1.15
N SER A 49 -5.16 -14.33 1.17
CA SER A 49 -5.45 -15.13 2.36
C SER A 49 -4.64 -14.63 3.55
N GLY A 50 -5.34 -14.37 4.67
CA GLY A 50 -4.72 -13.85 5.88
C GLY A 50 -4.27 -12.38 5.81
N PHE A 51 -4.79 -11.58 4.87
CA PHE A 51 -4.47 -10.14 4.75
C PHE A 51 -4.53 -9.38 6.08
N GLU A 52 -5.52 -9.70 6.92
CA GLU A 52 -5.70 -9.06 8.23
C GLU A 52 -4.57 -9.37 9.23
N ASN A 53 -3.78 -10.41 8.95
CA ASN A 53 -2.60 -10.80 9.73
C ASN A 53 -1.29 -10.30 9.10
N TYR A 54 -1.36 -9.50 8.04
CA TYR A 54 -0.15 -8.92 7.44
C TYR A 54 0.44 -7.89 8.40
N LEU A 55 1.78 -7.87 8.50
CA LEU A 55 2.52 -6.86 9.25
C LEU A 55 2.56 -5.53 8.46
N ILE A 56 1.39 -4.91 8.28
CA ILE A 56 1.17 -3.66 7.57
C ILE A 56 0.18 -2.79 8.35
N ASP A 57 0.37 -1.48 8.31
CA ASP A 57 -0.56 -0.53 8.91
C ASP A 57 -1.60 -0.09 7.88
N VAL A 58 -2.89 -0.23 8.21
CA VAL A 58 -4.01 0.24 7.37
C VAL A 58 -4.67 1.43 8.06
N ALA A 59 -4.68 2.59 7.38
CA ALA A 59 -5.22 3.82 7.91
C ALA A 59 -6.22 4.47 6.94
N GLU A 60 -7.33 4.99 7.48
CA GLU A 60 -8.29 5.80 6.71
C GLU A 60 -7.74 7.19 6.39
N LYS A 61 -6.86 7.72 7.25
CA LYS A 61 -6.15 8.99 7.03
C LYS A 61 -5.20 8.90 5.84
N THR A 62 -5.00 10.03 5.16
CA THR A 62 -4.01 10.15 4.08
C THR A 62 -2.59 10.18 4.63
N HIS A 63 -1.60 9.90 3.78
CA HIS A 63 -0.18 9.95 4.16
C HIS A 63 0.28 11.36 4.58
N VAL A 64 -0.32 12.44 4.03
CA VAL A 64 -0.04 13.83 4.46
C VAL A 64 -0.54 14.11 5.88
N GLU A 65 -1.63 13.45 6.30
CA GLU A 65 -2.15 13.58 7.67
C GLU A 65 -1.39 12.72 8.68
N LEU A 66 -0.67 11.69 8.23
CA LEU A 66 0.06 10.75 9.07
C LEU A 66 1.55 11.10 9.21
N PHE A 67 2.14 11.69 8.18
CA PHE A 67 3.57 11.96 8.11
C PHE A 67 3.83 13.44 7.82
N PRO A 68 4.92 14.00 8.35
CA PRO A 68 5.26 15.39 8.11
C PRO A 68 5.67 15.57 6.63
N LEU A 69 5.13 16.61 5.98
CA LEU A 69 5.24 16.84 4.53
C LEU A 69 6.68 16.91 4.02
N ASP A 70 7.61 17.45 4.82
CA ASP A 70 9.04 17.56 4.48
C ASP A 70 9.75 16.20 4.35
N ARG A 71 9.13 15.12 4.85
CA ARG A 71 9.65 13.75 4.75
C ARG A 71 8.96 12.92 3.67
N ILE A 72 7.98 13.49 2.97
CA ILE A 72 7.21 12.77 1.96
C ILE A 72 7.84 13.00 0.59
N VAL A 73 8.31 11.90 -0.01
CA VAL A 73 8.77 11.89 -1.40
C VAL A 73 7.77 11.07 -2.21
N TYR A 74 7.15 11.71 -3.20
CA TYR A 74 6.22 11.05 -4.11
C TYR A 74 6.96 10.47 -5.31
N LEU A 75 6.80 9.18 -5.53
CA LEU A 75 7.32 8.48 -6.71
C LEU A 75 6.28 8.58 -7.83
N SER A 76 6.60 9.33 -8.89
CA SER A 76 5.79 9.45 -10.10
C SER A 76 6.69 9.39 -11.33
N PRO A 77 6.33 8.67 -12.41
CA PRO A 77 7.12 8.68 -13.63
C PRO A 77 7.25 10.08 -14.27
N ASP A 78 6.32 10.99 -13.99
CA ASP A 78 6.34 12.37 -14.48
C ASP A 78 7.28 13.28 -13.68
N SER A 79 7.91 12.79 -12.60
CA SER A 79 8.83 13.62 -11.82
C SER A 79 10.14 13.85 -12.57
N CYS A 80 10.56 15.12 -12.67
CA CYS A 80 11.87 15.48 -13.26
C CYS A 80 13.05 15.18 -12.33
N THR A 81 12.81 14.72 -11.10
CA THR A 81 13.83 14.43 -10.09
C THR A 81 13.95 12.92 -9.86
N PRO A 82 15.16 12.34 -9.92
CA PRO A 82 15.34 10.93 -9.60
C PRO A 82 15.04 10.65 -8.12
N PRO A 83 14.56 9.43 -7.77
CA PRO A 83 14.35 9.05 -6.38
C PRO A 83 15.69 9.04 -5.62
N PRO A 84 15.66 9.35 -4.30
CA PRO A 84 16.87 9.33 -3.47
C PRO A 84 17.46 7.90 -3.39
N SER A 85 18.79 7.82 -3.46
CA SER A 85 19.61 6.59 -3.45
C SER A 85 19.66 5.91 -2.09
#